data_AF-A0AAJ6CFI4-F1
#
_entry.id   AF-A0AAJ6CFI4-F1
#
_cell.length_a   1.000
_cell.length_b   1.000
_cell.length_c   1.000
_cell.angle_alpha   90.00
_cell.angle_beta   90.00
_cell.angle_gamma   90.00
#
_symmetry.space_group_name_H-M   'P 1'
#
loop_
_entity.id
_entity.type
_entity.pdbx_description
1 polymer ?
#
loop_
_entity_poly.entity_id
_entity_poly.type
_entity_poly.pdbx_seq_one_letter_code
_entity_poly.pdbx_strand_id
1 'polypeptide(L)'
;MLELVISAGNATRLEQLARDENVPLTLRQTVQESTQGLMTESSPAVSGDAKRVRVPRGVLTEIAQFGRSIQDSSLSLDGLLQGSHVYIAPPPKYERPKELDESLARIARMQEEREYARMSQPANPYYMNPSRTPKQSYWSSEEERAAWRSTREQISVIVNIALSIGAVATATWWAAGNASPIWVGGPD
;
A
#
# COMPACT_ATOMS: atom_id res chain seq x y z
N MET A 1 1.29 0.45 21.86
CA MET A 1 2.14 1.62 22.15
C MET A 1 2.28 2.38 20.84
N LEU A 2 1.97 3.68 20.80
CA LEU A 2 2.07 4.47 19.58
C LEU A 2 3.54 4.87 19.37
N GLU A 3 4.14 4.32 18.32
CA GLU A 3 5.52 4.60 17.90
C GLU A 3 5.52 5.72 16.86
N LEU A 4 6.43 6.67 17.02
CA LEU A 4 6.58 7.82 16.13
C LEU A 4 7.98 7.79 15.52
N VAL A 5 8.06 8.09 14.24
CA VAL A 5 9.32 8.37 13.55
C VAL A 5 9.55 9.86 13.61
N ILE A 6 10.66 10.25 14.23
CA ILE A 6 11.00 11.65 14.48
C ILE A 6 11.77 12.23 13.29
N SER A 7 11.61 13.54 13.06
CA SER A 7 12.40 14.30 12.08
C SER A 7 13.90 14.30 12.43
N ALA A 8 14.77 14.41 11.42
CA ALA A 8 16.23 14.36 11.62
C ALA A 8 16.75 15.45 12.58
N GLY A 9 16.16 16.66 12.53
CA GLY A 9 16.55 17.76 13.42
C GLY A 9 16.16 17.53 14.88
N ASN A 10 15.05 16.84 15.14
CA ASN A 10 14.65 16.49 16.50
C ASN A 10 15.40 15.25 16.99
N ALA A 11 15.77 14.31 16.11
CA ALA A 11 16.60 13.17 16.44
C ALA A 11 17.99 13.60 16.98
N THR A 12 18.66 14.55 16.32
CA THR A 12 19.96 15.07 16.80
C THR A 12 19.85 15.79 18.13
N ARG A 13 18.76 16.53 18.37
CA ARG A 13 18.47 17.17 19.66
C ARG A 13 18.26 16.14 20.77
N LEU A 14 17.54 15.05 20.50
CA LEU A 14 17.37 13.97 21.47
C LEU A 14 18.69 13.28 21.81
N GLU A 15 19.59 13.12 20.83
CA GLU A 15 20.93 12.59 21.08
C GLU A 15 21.80 13.55 21.90
N GLN A 16 21.67 14.86 21.70
CA GLN A 16 22.33 15.87 22.53
C GLN A 16 21.80 15.83 23.97
N LEU A 17 20.47 15.74 24.14
CA LEU A 17 19.83 15.63 25.45
C LEU A 17 20.25 14.35 26.19
N ALA A 18 20.42 13.25 25.48
CA ALA A 18 20.92 11.99 26.06
C ALA A 18 22.38 12.07 26.54
N ARG A 19 23.16 13.05 26.06
CA ARG A 19 24.56 13.30 26.46
C ARG A 19 24.69 14.35 27.55
N ASP A 20 23.70 15.22 27.71
CA ASP A 20 23.71 16.25 28.73
C ASP A 20 23.66 15.62 30.14
N GLU A 21 24.49 16.12 31.05
CA GLU A 21 24.57 15.66 32.44
C GLU A 21 23.52 16.31 33.34
N ASN A 22 22.91 17.41 32.89
CA ASN A 22 21.86 18.11 33.63
C ASN A 22 20.48 17.42 33.54
N VAL A 23 20.37 16.38 32.71
CA VAL A 23 19.14 15.62 32.49
C VAL A 23 19.08 14.42 33.45
N PRO A 24 17.93 14.15 34.08
CA PRO A 24 17.74 12.99 34.95
C PRO A 24 18.20 11.69 34.30
N LEU A 25 18.96 10.87 35.04
CA LEU A 25 19.54 9.61 34.56
C LEU A 25 18.49 8.66 33.96
N THR A 26 17.30 8.63 34.54
CA THR A 26 16.16 7.83 34.06
C THR A 26 15.73 8.24 32.66
N LEU A 27 15.60 9.54 32.40
CA LEU A 27 15.24 10.08 31.09
C LEU A 27 16.33 9.82 30.04
N ARG A 28 17.60 9.95 30.43
CA ARG A 28 18.69 9.64 29.49
C ARG A 28 18.71 8.17 29.10
N GLN A 29 18.47 7.27 30.06
CA GLN A 29 18.38 5.84 29.79
C GLN A 29 17.20 5.52 28.87
N THR A 30 16.00 6.06 29.13
CA THR A 30 14.83 5.81 28.28
C THR A 30 15.00 6.37 26.87
N VAL A 31 15.62 7.53 26.71
CA VAL A 31 15.95 8.11 25.40
C VAL A 31 17.01 7.28 24.68
N GLN A 32 18.08 6.85 25.36
CA GLN A 32 19.10 5.98 24.76
C GLN A 32 18.52 4.64 24.34
N GLU A 33 17.71 4.00 25.17
CA GLU A 33 17.07 2.72 24.87
C GLU A 33 16.11 2.84 23.68
N SER A 34 15.32 3.92 23.64
CA SER A 34 14.40 4.18 22.53
C SER A 34 15.14 4.48 21.22
N THR A 35 16.25 5.22 21.29
CA THR A 35 17.05 5.59 20.10
C THR A 35 17.96 4.47 19.59
N GLN A 36 18.33 3.50 20.44
CA GLN A 36 19.11 2.31 20.06
C GLN A 36 18.27 1.26 19.29
N GLY A 37 16.94 1.34 19.37
CA GLY A 37 16.01 0.44 18.72
C GLY A 37 15.92 0.61 17.19
N LEU A 38 16.82 -0.09 16.48
CA LEU A 38 16.61 -0.67 15.14
C LEU A 38 16.34 0.28 13.95
N MET A 39 17.39 0.55 13.16
CA MET A 39 17.57 -0.15 11.88
C MET A 39 19.00 0.02 11.32
N THR A 40 19.67 -1.11 11.16
CA THR A 40 20.64 -1.37 10.09
C THR A 40 19.87 -1.32 8.76
N GLU A 41 19.72 -0.13 8.17
CA GLU A 41 19.22 0.00 6.80
C GLU A 41 20.33 -0.35 5.81
N SER A 42 20.67 -1.63 5.70
CA SER A 42 21.39 -2.14 4.51
C SER A 42 20.40 -2.33 3.35
N SER A 43 19.66 -1.28 3.01
CA SER A 43 18.80 -1.24 1.82
C SER A 43 19.26 -0.11 0.90
N PRO A 44 19.89 -0.42 -0.25
CA PRO A 44 20.40 0.60 -1.18
C PRO A 44 19.31 1.39 -1.91
N ALA A 45 18.02 1.08 -1.69
CA ALA A 45 16.89 1.73 -2.35
C ALA A 45 16.34 2.96 -1.61
N VAL A 46 16.84 3.28 -0.41
CA VAL A 46 16.50 4.52 0.29
C VAL A 46 17.59 5.54 0.00
N SER A 47 17.46 6.25 -1.13
CA SER A 47 18.21 7.49 -1.35
C SER A 47 17.66 8.56 -0.40
N GLY A 48 18.19 8.63 0.83
CA GLY A 48 17.76 9.58 1.82
C GLY A 48 18.44 9.35 3.17
N ASP A 49 19.62 9.95 3.31
CA ASP A 49 20.60 9.88 4.40
C ASP A 49 20.12 10.49 5.75
N ALA A 50 18.85 10.29 6.12
CA ALA A 50 18.28 10.83 7.35
C ALA A 50 18.07 9.68 8.35
N LYS A 51 18.89 9.65 9.40
CA LYS A 51 18.72 8.77 10.56
C LYS A 51 17.30 8.90 11.13
N ARG A 52 16.42 7.96 10.80
CA ARG A 52 15.02 7.93 11.27
C ARG A 52 14.97 7.25 12.62
N VAL A 53 14.84 8.03 13.68
CA VAL A 53 14.74 7.51 15.05
C VAL A 53 13.28 7.22 15.37
N ARG A 54 13.02 5.99 15.83
CA ARG A 54 11.71 5.58 16.33
C ARG A 54 11.66 5.82 17.82
N VAL A 55 10.62 6.51 18.30
CA VAL A 55 10.47 6.80 19.72
C VAL A 55 9.01 6.61 20.12
N PRO A 56 8.75 5.97 21.27
CA PRO A 56 7.41 5.88 21.81
C PRO A 56 6.88 7.25 22.23
N ARG A 57 5.57 7.49 22.04
CA ARG A 57 4.91 8.73 22.48
C ARG A 57 5.14 9.04 23.98
N GLY A 58 5.19 8.00 24.83
CA GLY A 58 5.40 8.17 26.27
C GLY A 58 6.68 8.94 26.59
N VAL A 59 7.78 8.54 25.94
CA VAL A 59 9.11 9.14 26.11
C VAL A 59 9.11 10.62 25.68
N LEU A 60 8.46 10.96 24.56
CA LEU A 60 8.31 12.36 24.14
C LEU A 60 7.51 13.21 25.14
N THR A 61 6.52 12.60 25.80
CA THR A 61 5.69 13.29 26.79
C THR A 61 6.51 13.58 28.06
N GLU A 62 7.34 12.64 28.48
CA GLU A 62 8.26 12.81 29.62
C GLU A 62 9.30 13.90 29.34
N ILE A 63 9.89 13.92 28.14
CA ILE A 63 10.83 14.97 27.73
C ILE A 63 10.15 16.34 27.72
N ALA A 64 8.92 16.44 27.20
CA ALA A 64 8.19 17.69 27.20
C ALA A 64 7.84 18.18 28.61
N GLN A 65 7.56 17.26 29.53
CA GLN A 65 7.35 17.58 30.95
C GLN A 65 8.63 18.10 31.60
N PHE A 66 9.77 17.49 31.28
CA PHE A 66 11.08 17.96 31.73
C PHE A 66 11.43 19.34 31.15
N GLY A 67 11.26 19.54 29.84
CA GLY A 67 11.46 20.85 29.19
C GLY A 67 10.63 21.96 29.84
N ARG A 68 9.39 21.64 30.25
CA ARG A 68 8.56 22.58 31.01
C ARG A 68 9.15 22.95 32.38
N SER A 69 9.79 22.01 33.09
CA SER A 69 10.43 22.31 34.38
C SER A 69 11.63 23.26 34.26
N ILE A 70 12.32 23.22 33.12
CA ILE A 70 13.49 24.09 32.82
C ILE A 70 13.07 25.34 32.04
N GLN A 71 11.79 25.47 31.68
CA GLN A 71 11.23 26.54 30.86
C GLN A 71 11.85 26.63 29.46
N ASP A 72 12.27 25.50 28.91
CA ASP A 72 12.79 25.40 27.55
C ASP A 72 11.64 25.16 26.55
N SER A 73 11.36 26.16 25.72
CA SER A 73 10.32 26.09 24.68
C SER A 73 10.71 25.18 23.51
N SER A 74 12.01 24.90 23.33
CA SER A 74 12.53 24.03 22.27
C SER A 74 12.23 22.55 22.51
N LEU A 75 12.05 22.18 23.78
CA LEU A 75 11.65 20.84 24.23
C LEU A 75 10.13 20.70 24.39
N SER A 76 9.34 21.65 23.90
CA SER A 76 7.88 21.55 23.93
C SER A 76 7.39 20.34 23.11
N LEU A 77 6.29 19.74 23.55
CA LEU A 77 5.70 18.58 22.87
C LEU A 77 5.37 18.90 21.40
N ASP A 78 4.88 20.11 21.14
CA ASP A 78 4.60 20.60 19.79
C ASP A 78 5.87 20.62 18.91
N GLY A 79 6.96 21.20 19.44
CA GLY A 79 8.26 21.24 18.75
C GLY A 79 8.85 19.85 18.48
N LEU A 80 8.68 18.90 19.41
CA LEU A 80 9.15 17.53 19.25
C LEU A 80 8.31 16.72 18.23
N LEU A 81 7.01 16.99 18.18
CA LEU A 81 6.09 16.34 17.23
C LEU A 81 6.15 16.94 15.82
N GLN A 82 6.70 18.15 15.66
CA GLN A 82 6.80 18.80 14.36
C GLN A 82 7.62 17.96 13.36
N GLY A 83 6.97 17.55 12.27
CA GLY A 83 7.57 16.70 11.23
C GLY A 83 7.71 15.23 11.62
N SER A 84 7.18 14.82 12.77
CA SER A 84 7.10 13.42 13.18
C SER A 84 5.91 12.72 12.53
N HIS A 85 6.05 11.45 12.17
CA HIS A 85 5.00 10.63 11.57
C HIS A 85 4.81 9.33 12.32
N VAL A 86 3.61 8.75 12.25
CA VAL A 86 3.32 7.46 12.91
C VAL A 86 4.13 6.36 12.24
N TYR A 87 4.83 5.55 13.04
CA TYR A 87 5.51 4.38 12.52
C TYR A 87 4.49 3.31 12.14
N ILE A 88 4.54 2.89 10.89
CA ILE A 88 3.76 1.77 10.36
C ILE A 88 4.76 0.69 9.99
N ALA A 89 4.60 -0.50 10.57
CA ALA A 89 5.47 -1.63 10.26
C ALA A 89 5.37 -1.95 8.75
N PRO A 90 6.51 -2.14 8.05
CA PRO A 90 6.49 -2.58 6.68
C PRO A 90 5.64 -3.85 6.54
N PRO A 91 4.88 -3.99 5.43
CA PRO A 91 4.18 -5.23 5.17
C PRO A 91 5.18 -6.39 5.15
N PRO A 92 4.81 -7.57 5.70
CA PRO A 92 5.70 -8.73 5.67
C PRO A 92 6.07 -9.07 4.23
N LYS A 93 7.30 -9.50 4.01
CA LYS A 93 7.74 -9.97 2.69
C LYS A 93 6.88 -11.17 2.30
N TYR A 94 6.39 -11.16 1.06
CA TYR A 94 5.69 -12.31 0.52
C TYR A 94 6.67 -13.47 0.39
N GLU A 95 6.43 -14.53 1.16
CA GLU A 95 7.13 -15.80 1.03
C GLU A 95 6.28 -16.72 0.17
N ARG A 96 6.85 -17.25 -0.91
CA ARG A 96 6.13 -18.20 -1.77
C ARG A 96 5.86 -19.49 -0.97
N PRO A 97 4.61 -19.97 -0.91
CA PRO A 97 4.30 -21.21 -0.21
C PRO A 97 4.91 -22.41 -0.94
N LYS A 98 5.51 -23.34 -0.18
CA LYS A 98 6.14 -24.57 -0.73
C LYS A 98 5.14 -25.45 -1.49
N GLU A 99 3.90 -25.49 -1.04
CA GLU A 99 2.80 -26.21 -1.70
C GLU A 99 2.57 -25.75 -3.14
N LEU A 100 2.78 -24.45 -3.42
CA LEU A 100 2.66 -23.92 -4.78
C LEU A 100 3.75 -24.49 -5.69
N ASP A 101 5.01 -24.53 -5.22
CA ASP A 101 6.11 -25.09 -6.01
C ASP A 101 5.92 -26.58 -6.27
N GLU A 102 5.44 -27.33 -5.27
CA GLU A 102 5.07 -28.74 -5.43
C GLU A 102 3.95 -28.94 -6.46
N SER A 103 2.94 -28.08 -6.44
CA SER A 103 1.84 -28.12 -7.40
C SER A 103 2.31 -27.82 -8.83
N LEU A 104 3.20 -26.83 -8.99
CA LEU A 104 3.78 -26.46 -10.29
C LEU A 104 4.66 -27.58 -10.83
N ALA A 105 5.45 -28.23 -9.97
CA ALA A 105 6.25 -29.40 -10.35
C ALA A 105 5.36 -30.56 -10.81
N ARG A 106 4.23 -30.80 -10.14
CA ARG A 106 3.25 -31.80 -10.57
C ARG A 106 2.63 -31.47 -11.93
N ILE A 107 2.24 -30.22 -12.14
CA ILE A 107 1.68 -29.76 -13.43
C ILE A 107 2.70 -29.93 -14.55
N ALA A 108 3.96 -29.55 -14.32
CA ALA A 108 5.04 -29.70 -15.28
C ALA A 108 5.24 -31.18 -15.68
N ARG A 109 5.30 -32.10 -14.71
CA ARG A 109 5.40 -33.54 -14.98
C ARG A 109 4.21 -34.07 -15.79
N MET A 110 2.98 -33.69 -15.41
CA MET A 110 1.79 -34.10 -16.15
C MET A 110 1.79 -33.56 -17.59
N GLN A 111 2.36 -32.38 -17.83
CA GLN A 111 2.48 -31.83 -19.18
C GLN A 111 3.52 -32.59 -20.00
N GLU A 112 4.67 -32.87 -19.42
CA GLU A 112 5.74 -33.66 -20.04
C GLU A 112 5.25 -35.08 -20.39
N GLU A 113 4.52 -35.75 -19.50
CA GLU A 113 3.91 -37.06 -19.77
C GLU A 113 2.91 -37.03 -20.94
N ARG A 114 2.08 -35.98 -21.02
CA ARG A 114 1.14 -35.81 -22.13
C ARG A 114 1.84 -35.55 -23.45
N GLU A 115 2.91 -34.77 -23.42
CA GLU A 115 3.72 -34.49 -24.59
C GLU A 115 4.46 -35.77 -25.05
N TYR A 116 5.08 -36.48 -24.13
CA TYR A 116 5.69 -37.77 -24.40
C TYR A 116 4.69 -38.78 -24.95
N ALA A 117 3.46 -38.84 -24.41
CA ALA A 117 2.40 -39.69 -24.95
C ALA A 117 2.03 -39.32 -26.39
N ARG A 118 2.02 -38.02 -26.75
CA ARG A 118 1.79 -37.59 -28.14
C ARG A 118 2.92 -37.97 -29.09
N MET A 119 4.17 -37.95 -28.62
CA MET A 119 5.34 -38.30 -29.42
C MET A 119 5.53 -39.82 -29.55
N SER A 120 5.24 -40.56 -28.48
CA SER A 120 5.41 -42.01 -28.39
C SER A 120 4.22 -42.79 -28.96
N GLN A 121 3.05 -42.17 -29.08
CA GLN A 121 1.94 -42.77 -29.83
C GLN A 121 2.35 -42.85 -31.31
N PRO A 122 2.43 -44.05 -31.90
CA PRO A 122 2.63 -44.16 -33.33
C PRO A 122 1.46 -43.44 -34.00
N ALA A 123 1.77 -42.50 -34.91
CA ALA A 123 0.75 -41.87 -35.73
C ALA A 123 0.01 -42.98 -36.47
N ASN A 124 -1.19 -43.33 -36.01
CA ASN A 124 -1.98 -44.37 -36.65
C ASN A 124 -2.32 -43.88 -38.06
N PRO A 125 -1.76 -44.47 -39.13
CA PRO A 125 -1.91 -43.95 -40.48
C PRO A 125 -3.36 -44.01 -40.99
N TYR A 126 -4.24 -44.76 -40.30
CA TYR A 126 -5.66 -44.85 -40.62
C TYR A 126 -6.54 -43.76 -40.00
N TYR A 127 -5.99 -42.88 -39.14
CA TYR A 127 -6.72 -41.77 -38.54
C TYR A 127 -5.94 -40.44 -38.62
N MET A 128 -5.42 -40.12 -39.79
CA MET A 128 -5.09 -38.72 -40.10
C MET A 128 -6.41 -38.00 -40.35
N ASN A 129 -7.09 -37.55 -39.28
CA ASN A 129 -8.35 -36.82 -39.40
C ASN A 129 -8.08 -35.45 -40.05
N PRO A 130 -8.50 -35.19 -41.31
CA PRO A 130 -8.28 -33.92 -41.98
C PRO A 130 -9.13 -32.78 -41.37
N SER A 131 -9.96 -33.07 -40.37
CA SER A 131 -10.84 -32.12 -39.71
C SER A 131 -10.35 -31.75 -38.30
N ARG A 132 -9.05 -31.50 -38.15
CA ARG A 132 -8.54 -30.73 -37.00
C ARG A 132 -8.61 -29.23 -37.29
N THR A 133 -9.78 -28.78 -37.75
CA THR A 133 -10.17 -27.38 -37.56
C THR A 133 -10.24 -27.15 -36.05
N PRO A 134 -9.80 -26.00 -35.52
CA PRO A 134 -10.09 -25.68 -34.12
C PRO A 134 -11.60 -25.83 -33.95
N LYS A 135 -12.04 -26.77 -33.10
CA LYS A 135 -13.44 -26.75 -32.67
C LYS A 135 -13.63 -25.37 -32.06
N GLN A 136 -14.31 -24.47 -32.78
CA GLN A 136 -14.98 -23.37 -32.12
C GLN A 136 -15.78 -24.03 -31.01
N SER A 137 -15.39 -23.76 -29.76
CA SER A 137 -16.13 -24.21 -28.60
C SER A 137 -17.47 -23.50 -28.67
N TYR A 138 -18.43 -24.14 -29.32
CA TYR A 138 -19.83 -23.79 -29.18
C TYR A 138 -20.20 -24.25 -27.78
N TRP A 139 -20.13 -23.33 -26.83
CA TRP A 139 -20.58 -23.52 -25.46
C TRP A 139 -22.02 -24.02 -25.51
N SER A 140 -22.37 -25.01 -24.70
CA SER A 140 -23.77 -25.42 -24.61
C SER A 140 -24.60 -24.22 -24.14
N SER A 141 -25.81 -24.02 -24.67
CA SER A 141 -26.66 -22.87 -24.29
C SER A 141 -26.94 -22.80 -22.78
N GLU A 142 -26.74 -23.89 -22.04
CA GLU A 142 -26.79 -23.95 -20.58
C GLU A 142 -25.57 -23.29 -19.91
N GLU A 143 -24.36 -23.61 -20.37
CA GLU A 143 -23.10 -23.03 -19.88
C GLU A 143 -23.00 -21.55 -20.23
N GLU A 144 -23.46 -21.17 -21.43
CA GLU A 144 -23.57 -19.78 -21.85
C GLU A 144 -24.52 -19.01 -20.91
N ARG A 145 -25.71 -19.55 -20.61
CA ARG A 145 -26.66 -18.92 -19.66
C ARG A 145 -26.10 -18.80 -18.25
N ALA A 146 -25.25 -19.73 -17.80
CA ALA A 146 -24.61 -19.65 -16.49
C ALA A 146 -23.54 -18.55 -16.45
N ALA A 147 -22.72 -18.42 -17.50
CA ALA A 147 -21.74 -17.35 -17.64
C ALA A 147 -22.40 -15.96 -17.79
N TRP A 148 -23.52 -15.85 -18.52
CA TRP A 148 -24.25 -14.59 -18.66
C TRP A 148 -24.90 -14.12 -17.34
N ARG A 149 -25.24 -15.02 -16.41
CA ARG A 149 -25.80 -14.63 -15.10
C ARG A 149 -24.75 -13.92 -14.23
N SER A 150 -23.52 -14.44 -14.19
CA SER A 150 -22.45 -13.82 -13.39
C SER A 150 -21.99 -12.48 -13.96
N THR A 151 -22.03 -12.31 -15.29
CA THR A 151 -21.72 -11.01 -15.92
C THR A 151 -22.81 -9.96 -15.63
N ARG A 152 -24.08 -10.36 -15.54
CA ARG A 152 -25.21 -9.44 -15.32
C ARG A 152 -25.18 -8.74 -13.96
N GLU A 153 -24.69 -9.42 -12.92
CA GLU A 153 -24.53 -8.81 -11.59
C GLU A 153 -23.52 -7.66 -11.62
N GLN A 154 -22.39 -7.85 -12.33
CA GLN A 154 -21.34 -6.83 -12.45
C GLN A 154 -21.76 -5.65 -13.35
N ILE A 155 -22.55 -5.89 -14.39
CA ILE A 155 -23.06 -4.83 -15.28
C ILE A 155 -23.90 -3.81 -14.51
N SER A 156 -24.69 -4.25 -13.52
CA SER A 156 -25.57 -3.35 -12.76
C SER A 156 -24.80 -2.25 -12.00
N VAL A 157 -23.64 -2.59 -11.43
CA VAL A 157 -22.78 -1.67 -10.68
C VAL A 157 -22.16 -0.64 -11.63
N ILE A 158 -21.62 -1.11 -12.76
CA ILE A 158 -21.00 -0.25 -13.78
C ILE A 158 -22.02 0.75 -14.33
N VAL A 159 -23.23 0.28 -14.65
CA VAL A 159 -24.31 1.13 -15.17
C VAL A 159 -24.71 2.19 -14.14
N ASN A 160 -24.84 1.84 -12.85
CA ASN A 160 -25.23 2.81 -11.81
C ASN A 160 -24.19 3.93 -11.63
N ILE A 161 -22.91 3.56 -11.64
CA ILE A 161 -21.81 4.54 -11.55
C ILE A 161 -21.78 5.43 -12.79
N ALA A 162 -21.88 4.84 -13.99
CA ALA A 162 -21.91 5.59 -15.24
C ALA A 162 -23.08 6.58 -15.29
N LEU A 163 -24.26 6.16 -14.82
CA LEU A 163 -25.45 7.02 -14.75
C LEU A 163 -25.25 8.19 -13.80
N SER A 164 -24.62 7.95 -12.66
CA SER A 164 -24.34 8.97 -11.65
C SER A 164 -23.36 10.03 -12.17
N ILE A 165 -22.27 9.61 -12.83
CA ILE A 165 -21.30 10.51 -13.45
C ILE A 165 -21.95 11.34 -14.55
N GLY A 166 -22.75 10.70 -15.41
CA GLY A 166 -23.48 11.38 -16.48
C GLY A 166 -24.47 12.42 -15.94
N ALA A 167 -25.21 12.09 -14.88
CA ALA A 167 -26.14 13.01 -14.23
C ALA A 167 -25.42 14.24 -13.65
N VAL A 168 -24.30 14.03 -12.94
CA VAL A 168 -23.49 15.14 -12.38
C VAL A 168 -22.89 16.00 -13.50
N ALA A 169 -22.33 15.39 -14.54
CA ALA A 169 -21.75 16.11 -15.67
C ALA A 169 -22.81 16.95 -16.41
N THR A 170 -24.02 16.42 -16.56
CA THR A 170 -25.12 17.15 -17.20
C THR A 170 -25.60 18.30 -16.31
N ALA A 171 -25.71 18.07 -14.99
CA ALA A 171 -26.09 19.11 -14.04
C ALA A 171 -25.06 20.25 -13.96
N THR A 172 -23.75 19.92 -13.95
CA THR A 172 -22.69 20.93 -13.95
C THR A 172 -22.63 21.69 -15.27
N TRP A 173 -22.82 21.02 -16.41
CA TRP A 173 -22.90 21.67 -17.71
C TRP A 173 -24.05 22.68 -17.77
N TRP A 174 -25.25 22.30 -17.29
CA TRP A 174 -26.39 23.20 -17.23
C TRP A 174 -26.20 24.35 -16.24
N ALA A 175 -25.61 24.10 -15.07
CA ALA A 175 -25.34 25.13 -14.08
C ALA A 175 -24.29 26.14 -14.57
N ALA A 176 -23.23 25.67 -15.24
CA ALA A 176 -22.19 26.53 -15.81
C ALA A 176 -22.68 27.31 -17.04
N GLY A 177 -23.51 26.68 -17.88
CA GLY A 177 -24.04 27.29 -19.10
C GLY A 177 -25.14 28.33 -18.88
N ASN A 178 -25.82 28.33 -17.72
CA ASN A 178 -26.95 29.21 -17.41
C ASN A 178 -26.67 30.23 -16.29
N ALA A 179 -25.42 30.33 -15.82
CA ALA A 179 -25.01 31.32 -14.82
C ALA A 179 -24.81 32.70 -15.47
N SER A 180 -25.85 33.54 -15.49
CA SER A 180 -25.67 34.98 -15.74
C SER A 180 -25.14 35.65 -14.47
N PRO A 181 -24.01 36.41 -14.52
CA PRO A 181 -23.54 37.17 -13.37
C PRO A 181 -24.55 38.28 -13.03
N ILE A 182 -25.21 38.19 -11.87
CA ILE A 182 -26.29 39.11 -11.46
C ILE A 182 -25.79 40.48 -10.96
N TRP A 183 -24.48 40.75 -11.05
CA TRP A 183 -23.86 41.99 -10.58
C TRP A 183 -22.89 42.55 -11.63
N VAL A 184 -23.43 43.09 -12.72
CA VAL A 184 -22.76 44.13 -13.51
C VAL A 184 -23.81 45.20 -13.81
N GLY A 185 -23.88 46.21 -12.95
CA GLY A 185 -24.83 47.31 -13.09
C GLY A 185 -24.55 48.41 -12.08
N GLY A 186 -23.75 49.40 -12.48
CA GLY A 186 -23.55 50.66 -11.78
C GLY A 186 -22.62 51.58 -12.58
N PRO A 187 -23.15 52.46 -13.45
CA PRO A 187 -22.37 53.51 -14.08
C PRO A 187 -22.22 54.73 -13.15
N ASP A 188 -21.01 55.33 -13.14
CA ASP A 188 -20.79 56.73 -12.79
C ASP A 188 -21.37 57.66 -13.87
#